data_AF-A0A1M5C4H5-F1
#
_entry.id   AF-A0A1M5C4H5-F1
#
_cell.length_a   1.000
_cell.length_b   1.000
_cell.length_c   1.000
_cell.angle_alpha   90.00
_cell.angle_beta   90.00
_cell.angle_gamma   90.00
#
_symmetry.space_group_name_H-M   'P 1'
#
loop_
_entity.id
_entity.type
_entity.pdbx_description
1 polymer ?
#
loop_
_entity_poly.entity_id
_entity_poly.type
_entity_poly.pdbx_seq_one_letter_code
_entity_poly.pdbx_strand_id
1 'polypeptide(L)'
;MTNRRRDGLAVLSRLKRHEIEAVAQQMAAVNSALARIEAERKDLLDHINESGESDGLEGARLRSAFIRNVSETIRGKDAEATRLRESSAGVHQRLNDLFSDAKRLDMIAARRAEQRKRRRDQRETAAQNEAFLAIWMQDRMS
;
A
#
# COMPACT_ATOMS: atom_id res chain seq x y z
N MET A 1 -9.49 17.49 28.74
CA MET A 1 -9.36 17.64 27.26
C MET A 1 -8.48 16.58 26.58
N THR A 2 -7.73 15.73 27.29
CA THR A 2 -6.75 14.78 26.72
C THR A 2 -7.35 13.48 26.15
N ASN A 3 -8.45 12.96 26.70
CA ASN A 3 -9.10 11.74 26.18
C ASN A 3 -9.76 11.94 24.80
N ARG A 4 -10.57 13.00 24.61
CA ARG A 4 -11.18 13.30 23.30
C ARG A 4 -10.17 13.43 22.16
N ARG A 5 -9.00 14.04 22.42
CA ARG A 5 -7.91 14.16 21.43
C ARG A 5 -7.18 12.83 21.16
N ARG A 6 -7.19 11.89 22.11
CA ARG A 6 -6.63 10.54 21.94
C ARG A 6 -7.58 9.69 21.09
N ASP A 7 -8.87 9.78 21.36
CA ASP A 7 -9.91 9.12 20.56
C ASP A 7 -9.91 9.65 19.12
N GLY A 8 -9.79 10.97 18.94
CA GLY A 8 -9.69 11.57 17.60
C GLY A 8 -8.49 11.08 16.78
N LEU A 9 -7.29 10.96 17.40
CA LEU A 9 -6.11 10.44 16.69
C LEU A 9 -6.28 8.96 16.30
N ALA A 10 -6.84 8.14 17.20
CA ALA A 10 -7.10 6.74 16.91
C ALA A 10 -8.12 6.55 15.77
N VAL A 11 -9.15 7.40 15.72
CA VAL A 11 -10.11 7.43 14.61
C VAL A 11 -9.43 7.81 13.30
N LEU A 12 -8.58 8.85 13.30
CA LEU A 12 -7.83 9.26 12.11
C LEU A 12 -6.89 8.16 11.60
N SER A 13 -6.17 7.47 12.48
CA SER A 13 -5.31 6.34 12.09
C SER A 13 -6.11 5.19 11.46
N ARG A 14 -7.29 4.87 12.01
CA ARG A 14 -8.17 3.84 11.42
C ARG A 14 -8.70 4.25 10.05
N LEU A 15 -9.14 5.49 9.91
CA LEU A 15 -9.62 6.03 8.64
C LEU A 15 -8.51 5.97 7.58
N LYS A 16 -7.29 6.42 7.93
CA LYS A 16 -6.14 6.38 7.01
C LYS A 16 -5.77 4.96 6.60
N ARG A 17 -5.83 3.99 7.52
CA ARG A 17 -5.61 2.58 7.21
C ARG A 17 -6.63 2.07 6.19
N HIS A 18 -7.91 2.39 6.37
CA HIS A 18 -8.95 2.01 5.42
C HIS A 18 -8.74 2.67 4.04
N GLU A 19 -8.34 3.94 3.99
CA GLU A 19 -7.99 4.63 2.74
C GLU A 19 -6.82 3.94 2.02
N ILE A 20 -5.78 3.54 2.76
CA ILE A 20 -4.63 2.79 2.21
C ILE A 20 -5.09 1.43 1.66
N GLU A 21 -5.89 0.69 2.42
CA GLU A 21 -6.41 -0.63 2.01
C GLU A 21 -7.24 -0.52 0.72
N ALA A 22 -8.11 0.49 0.61
CA ALA A 22 -8.91 0.73 -0.59
C ALA A 22 -8.04 1.05 -1.82
N VAL A 23 -7.03 1.92 -1.67
CA VAL A 23 -6.11 2.27 -2.78
C VAL A 23 -5.21 1.08 -3.16
N ALA A 24 -4.78 0.29 -2.18
CA ALA A 24 -4.00 -0.93 -2.42
C ALA A 24 -4.82 -1.97 -3.20
N GLN A 25 -6.11 -2.13 -2.91
CA GLN A 25 -7.01 -2.99 -3.67
C GLN A 25 -7.16 -2.52 -5.12
N GLN A 26 -7.30 -1.21 -5.36
CA GLN A 26 -7.33 -0.65 -6.71
C GLN A 26 -6.04 -0.94 -7.48
N MET A 27 -4.89 -0.78 -6.83
CA MET A 27 -3.58 -1.08 -7.43
C MET A 27 -3.44 -2.59 -7.73
N ALA A 28 -3.92 -3.46 -6.84
CA ALA A 28 -3.93 -4.90 -7.09
C ALA A 28 -4.79 -5.28 -8.30
N ALA A 29 -5.95 -4.64 -8.47
CA ALA A 29 -6.82 -4.85 -9.63
C ALA A 29 -6.18 -4.37 -10.94
N VAL A 30 -5.48 -3.23 -10.92
CA VAL A 30 -4.71 -2.75 -12.09
C VAL A 30 -3.60 -3.74 -12.45
N ASN A 31 -2.85 -4.19 -11.46
CA ASN A 31 -1.75 -5.13 -11.68
C ASN A 31 -2.23 -6.47 -12.23
N SER A 32 -3.37 -6.98 -11.75
CA SER A 32 -3.94 -8.23 -12.26
C SER A 32 -4.43 -8.08 -13.71
N ALA A 33 -5.03 -6.95 -14.05
CA ALA A 33 -5.43 -6.64 -15.43
C ALA A 33 -4.22 -6.53 -16.36
N LEU A 34 -3.14 -5.85 -15.94
CA LEU A 34 -1.90 -5.78 -16.70
C LEU A 34 -1.25 -7.16 -16.89
N ALA A 35 -1.19 -7.98 -15.84
CA ALA A 35 -0.65 -9.33 -15.92
C ALA A 35 -1.45 -10.21 -16.88
N ARG A 36 -2.78 -10.05 -16.91
CA ARG A 36 -3.65 -10.76 -17.87
C ARG A 36 -3.35 -10.33 -19.30
N ILE A 37 -3.23 -9.02 -19.57
CA ILE A 37 -2.88 -8.51 -20.90
C ILE A 37 -1.51 -9.05 -21.35
N GLU A 38 -0.55 -9.11 -20.45
CA GLU A 38 0.79 -9.64 -20.74
C GLU A 38 0.78 -11.15 -21.02
N ALA A 39 -0.01 -11.93 -20.28
CA ALA A 39 -0.20 -13.35 -20.55
C ALA A 39 -0.86 -13.57 -21.93
N GLU A 40 -1.96 -12.87 -22.22
CA GLU A 40 -2.64 -12.95 -23.53
C GLU A 40 -1.69 -12.58 -24.68
N ARG A 41 -0.84 -11.56 -24.50
CA ARG A 41 0.17 -11.17 -25.47
C ARG A 41 1.22 -12.27 -25.68
N LYS A 42 1.68 -12.90 -24.61
CA LYS A 42 2.65 -13.99 -24.67
C LYS A 42 2.07 -15.19 -25.42
N ASP A 43 0.85 -15.59 -25.09
CA ASP A 43 0.16 -16.70 -25.74
C ASP A 43 0.02 -16.44 -27.25
N LEU A 44 -0.34 -15.22 -27.65
CA LEU A 44 -0.43 -14.84 -29.06
C LEU A 44 0.92 -14.90 -29.80
N LEU A 45 2.01 -14.54 -29.13
CA LEU A 45 3.36 -14.64 -29.70
C LEU A 45 3.80 -16.10 -29.84
N ASP A 46 3.49 -16.93 -28.84
CA ASP A 46 3.80 -18.36 -28.87
C ASP A 46 3.02 -19.05 -30.00
N HIS A 47 1.74 -18.69 -30.22
CA HIS A 47 0.96 -19.18 -31.36
C HIS A 47 1.56 -18.77 -32.71
N ILE A 48 2.11 -17.56 -32.86
CA ILE A 48 2.82 -17.14 -34.09
C ILE A 48 4.03 -18.02 -34.33
N ASN A 49 4.80 -18.32 -33.28
CA ASN A 49 6.02 -19.12 -33.37
C ASN A 49 5.71 -20.58 -33.73
N GLU A 50 4.73 -21.18 -33.07
CA GLU A 50 4.28 -22.57 -33.33
C GLU A 50 3.68 -22.75 -34.73
N SER A 51 3.00 -21.72 -35.25
CA SER A 51 2.44 -21.72 -36.61
C SER A 51 3.50 -21.62 -37.73
N GLY A 52 4.78 -21.62 -37.39
CA GLY A 52 5.90 -21.51 -38.33
C GLY A 52 6.19 -22.77 -39.16
N GLU A 53 5.64 -23.93 -38.80
CA GLU A 53 6.07 -25.25 -39.35
C GLU A 53 5.24 -25.78 -40.54
N SER A 54 4.18 -25.08 -40.99
CA SER A 54 3.27 -25.59 -42.03
C SER A 54 3.71 -25.20 -43.45
N ASP A 55 3.98 -26.22 -44.29
CA ASP A 55 4.62 -26.09 -45.60
C ASP A 55 3.59 -26.11 -46.76
N GLY A 56 3.36 -24.96 -47.40
CA GLY A 56 2.49 -24.80 -48.58
C GLY A 56 2.15 -23.35 -48.95
N LEU A 57 2.04 -23.03 -50.26
CA LEU A 57 1.82 -21.66 -50.78
C LEU A 57 0.48 -21.02 -50.35
N GLU A 58 -0.62 -21.79 -50.31
CA GLU A 58 -1.89 -21.31 -49.75
C GLU A 58 -1.81 -21.15 -48.22
N GLY A 59 -1.07 -22.04 -47.56
CA GLY A 59 -0.69 -21.91 -46.15
C GLY A 59 0.06 -20.62 -45.87
N ALA A 60 0.97 -20.19 -46.75
CA ALA A 60 1.74 -18.96 -46.59
C ALA A 60 0.88 -17.67 -46.63
N ARG A 61 -0.17 -17.62 -47.47
CA ARG A 61 -1.10 -16.48 -47.52
C ARG A 61 -2.00 -16.42 -46.29
N LEU A 62 -2.58 -17.56 -45.92
CA LEU A 62 -3.39 -17.68 -44.69
C LEU A 62 -2.55 -17.34 -43.46
N ARG A 63 -1.29 -17.77 -43.41
CA ARG A 63 -0.30 -17.42 -42.38
C ARG A 63 0.01 -15.92 -42.34
N SER A 64 0.19 -15.27 -43.48
CA SER A 64 0.45 -13.82 -43.53
C SER A 64 -0.74 -13.01 -43.00
N ALA A 65 -1.96 -13.42 -43.34
CA ALA A 65 -3.18 -12.82 -42.80
C ALA A 65 -3.33 -13.06 -41.29
N PHE A 66 -3.02 -14.28 -40.82
CA PHE A 66 -3.01 -14.62 -39.40
C PHE A 66 -2.00 -13.80 -38.61
N ILE A 67 -0.72 -13.76 -39.02
CA ILE A 67 0.33 -12.97 -38.36
C ILE A 67 -0.05 -11.51 -38.28
N ARG A 68 -0.63 -10.95 -39.36
CA ARG A 68 -1.12 -9.57 -39.38
C ARG A 68 -2.23 -9.36 -38.34
N ASN A 69 -3.23 -10.23 -38.30
CA ASN A 69 -4.34 -10.13 -37.36
C ASN A 69 -3.88 -10.24 -35.89
N VAL A 70 -2.98 -11.18 -35.60
CA VAL A 70 -2.39 -11.32 -34.27
C VAL A 70 -1.54 -10.10 -33.90
N SER A 71 -0.76 -9.57 -34.85
CA SER A 71 0.03 -8.35 -34.63
C SER A 71 -0.85 -7.12 -34.35
N GLU A 72 -1.97 -6.97 -35.06
CA GLU A 72 -2.97 -5.92 -34.82
C GLU A 72 -3.60 -6.09 -33.42
N THR A 73 -3.90 -7.33 -33.03
CA THR A 73 -4.42 -7.64 -31.68
C THR A 73 -3.41 -7.28 -30.59
N ILE A 74 -2.14 -7.66 -30.75
CA ILE A 74 -1.06 -7.31 -29.81
C ILE A 74 -0.91 -5.80 -29.67
N ARG A 75 -0.94 -5.03 -30.77
CA ARG A 75 -0.92 -3.56 -30.71
C ARG A 75 -2.10 -2.98 -29.95
N GLY A 76 -3.29 -3.56 -30.12
CA GLY A 76 -4.47 -3.18 -29.36
C GLY A 76 -4.27 -3.38 -27.85
N LYS A 77 -3.71 -4.54 -27.47
CA LYS A 77 -3.37 -4.89 -26.08
C LYS A 77 -2.29 -3.99 -25.49
N ASP A 78 -1.27 -3.63 -26.25
CA ASP A 78 -0.23 -2.69 -25.82
C ASP A 78 -0.80 -1.28 -25.57
N ALA A 79 -1.72 -0.83 -26.43
CA ALA A 79 -2.41 0.45 -26.26
C ALA A 79 -3.37 0.45 -25.06
N GLU A 80 -4.02 -0.68 -24.78
CA GLU A 80 -4.85 -0.88 -23.58
C GLU A 80 -3.99 -0.84 -22.31
N ALA A 81 -2.88 -1.58 -22.28
CA ALA A 81 -1.95 -1.58 -21.15
C ALA A 81 -1.35 -0.19 -20.88
N THR A 82 -1.04 0.57 -21.94
CA THR A 82 -0.54 1.94 -21.83
C THR A 82 -1.58 2.85 -21.18
N ARG A 83 -2.82 2.85 -21.68
CA ARG A 83 -3.93 3.61 -21.09
C ARG A 83 -4.20 3.23 -19.64
N LEU A 84 -4.09 1.95 -19.32
CA LEU A 84 -4.28 1.47 -17.96
C LEU A 84 -3.17 1.99 -17.02
N ARG A 85 -1.90 1.95 -17.47
CA ARG A 85 -0.75 2.50 -16.70
C ARG A 85 -0.86 4.01 -16.51
N GLU A 86 -1.25 4.75 -17.53
CA GLU A 86 -1.44 6.21 -17.45
C GLU A 86 -2.56 6.56 -16.49
N SER A 87 -3.70 5.86 -16.57
CA SER A 87 -4.82 6.09 -15.65
C SER A 87 -4.51 5.67 -14.21
N SER A 88 -3.61 4.70 -14.01
CA SER A 88 -3.18 4.23 -12.68
C SER A 88 -1.98 4.97 -12.09
N ALA A 89 -1.28 5.83 -12.85
CA ALA A 89 -0.10 6.54 -12.35
C ALA A 89 -0.42 7.39 -11.10
N GLY A 90 -1.60 8.02 -11.08
CA GLY A 90 -2.09 8.77 -9.92
C GLY A 90 -2.37 7.90 -8.69
N VAL A 91 -2.68 6.61 -8.87
CA VAL A 91 -2.97 5.67 -7.78
C VAL A 91 -1.71 5.36 -6.98
N HIS A 92 -0.57 5.17 -7.64
CA HIS A 92 0.73 4.96 -6.99
C HIS A 92 1.15 6.17 -6.16
N GLN A 93 1.04 7.38 -6.72
CA GLN A 93 1.37 8.61 -5.99
C GLN A 93 0.48 8.77 -4.77
N ARG A 94 -0.84 8.56 -4.95
CA ARG A 94 -1.81 8.62 -3.85
C ARG A 94 -1.52 7.61 -2.75
N LEU A 95 -1.10 6.39 -3.09
CA LEU A 95 -0.72 5.38 -2.10
C LEU A 95 0.49 5.83 -1.28
N ASN A 96 1.52 6.37 -1.93
CA ASN A 96 2.72 6.89 -1.25
C ASN A 96 2.39 8.06 -0.31
N ASP A 97 1.53 8.97 -0.73
CA ASP A 97 1.10 10.11 0.09
C ASP A 97 0.33 9.62 1.33
N LEU A 98 -0.59 8.67 1.15
CA LEU A 98 -1.34 8.07 2.25
C LEU A 98 -0.44 7.33 3.25
N PHE A 99 0.56 6.58 2.78
CA PHE A 99 1.54 5.94 3.66
C PHE A 99 2.37 6.95 4.44
N SER A 100 2.76 8.05 3.80
CA SER A 100 3.51 9.13 4.46
C SER A 100 2.68 9.78 5.57
N ASP A 101 1.40 10.03 5.32
CA ASP A 101 0.47 10.56 6.32
C ASP A 101 0.21 9.59 7.46
N ALA A 102 0.03 8.30 7.18
CA ALA A 102 -0.13 7.29 8.22
C ALA A 102 1.11 7.23 9.14
N LYS A 103 2.32 7.23 8.57
CA LYS A 103 3.56 7.27 9.35
C LYS A 103 3.65 8.52 10.24
N ARG A 104 3.23 9.69 9.75
CA ARG A 104 3.19 10.92 10.56
C ARG A 104 2.25 10.77 11.76
N LEU A 105 1.07 10.19 11.56
CA LEU A 105 0.12 9.94 12.65
C LEU A 105 0.69 8.97 13.68
N ASP A 106 1.35 7.91 13.25
CA ASP A 106 1.98 6.92 14.13
C ASP A 106 3.11 7.53 14.96
N MET A 107 3.95 8.37 14.35
CA MET A 107 5.00 9.11 15.08
C MET A 107 4.40 10.03 16.15
N ILE A 108 3.31 10.73 15.84
CA ILE A 108 2.60 11.58 16.81
C ILE A 108 2.03 10.72 17.95
N ALA A 109 1.43 9.57 17.62
CA ALA A 109 0.88 8.64 18.60
C ALA A 109 1.97 8.13 19.57
N ALA A 110 3.11 7.70 19.01
CA ALA A 110 4.26 7.19 19.75
C ALA A 110 4.86 8.25 20.68
N ARG A 111 5.11 9.47 20.17
CA ARG A 111 5.63 10.59 20.97
C ARG A 111 4.71 10.91 22.15
N ARG A 112 3.39 10.89 21.92
CA ARG A 112 2.40 11.11 22.99
C ARG A 112 2.36 9.96 24.00
N ALA A 113 2.54 8.72 23.57
CA ALA A 113 2.63 7.58 24.47
C ALA A 113 3.85 7.69 25.39
N GLU A 114 5.00 8.04 24.83
CA GLU A 114 6.23 8.27 25.57
C GLU A 114 6.09 9.41 26.59
N GLN A 115 5.52 10.55 26.20
CA GLN A 115 5.25 11.65 27.13
C GLN A 115 4.32 11.25 28.28
N ARG A 116 3.32 10.40 28.03
CA ARG A 116 2.44 9.89 29.09
C ARG A 116 3.18 8.96 30.03
N LYS A 117 4.02 8.07 29.50
CA LYS A 117 4.86 7.17 30.28
C LYS A 117 5.75 7.97 31.22
N ARG A 118 6.52 8.93 30.68
CA ARG A 118 7.38 9.82 31.48
C ARG A 118 6.63 10.57 32.58
N ARG A 119 5.44 11.10 32.29
CA ARG A 119 4.60 11.78 33.29
C ARG A 119 4.09 10.83 34.37
N ARG A 120 3.82 9.57 34.03
CA ARG A 120 3.42 8.55 35.01
C ARG A 120 4.62 8.20 35.90
N ASP A 121 5.77 7.93 35.30
CA ASP A 121 6.99 7.57 36.01
C ASP A 121 7.40 8.70 36.97
N GLN A 122 7.36 9.97 36.52
CA GLN A 122 7.62 11.14 37.37
C GLN A 122 6.68 11.24 38.58
N ARG A 123 5.38 10.95 38.39
CA ARG A 123 4.40 10.98 39.48
C ARG A 123 4.61 9.83 40.46
N GLU A 124 4.95 8.66 39.95
CA GLU A 124 5.24 7.48 40.77
C GLU A 124 6.50 7.71 41.61
N THR A 125 7.57 8.24 41.02
CA THR A 125 8.77 8.63 41.74
C THR A 125 8.49 9.72 42.78
N ALA A 126 7.69 10.74 42.46
CA ALA A 126 7.30 11.77 43.42
C ALA A 126 6.54 11.18 44.61
N ALA A 127 5.56 10.30 44.36
CA ALA A 127 4.80 9.64 45.41
C ALA A 127 5.68 8.72 46.28
N GLN A 128 6.64 8.00 45.68
CA GLN A 128 7.61 7.19 46.43
C GLN A 128 8.50 8.06 47.33
N ASN A 129 8.97 9.20 46.82
CA ASN A 129 9.79 10.14 47.59
C ASN A 129 9.00 10.75 48.75
N GLU A 130 7.75 11.15 48.54
CA GLU A 130 6.86 11.67 49.59
C GLU A 130 6.61 10.62 50.67
N ALA A 131 6.34 9.36 50.28
CA ALA A 131 6.16 8.26 51.22
C ALA A 131 7.43 7.98 52.05
N PHE A 132 8.61 8.02 51.41
CA PHE A 132 9.88 7.84 52.09
C PHE A 132 10.15 8.95 53.12
N LEU A 133 9.90 10.22 52.74
CA LEU A 133 10.07 11.36 53.64
C LEU A 133 9.12 11.28 54.85
N ALA A 134 7.87 10.85 54.64
CA ALA A 134 6.91 10.67 55.73
C ALA A 134 7.40 9.64 56.77
N ILE A 135 7.92 8.50 56.31
CA ILE A 135 8.49 7.45 57.18
C ILE A 135 9.69 8.00 57.96
N TRP A 136 10.61 8.69 57.29
CA TRP A 136 11.82 9.22 57.92
C TRP A 136 11.53 10.31 58.96
N MET A 137 10.54 11.18 58.70
CA MET A 137 10.12 12.19 59.68
C MET A 137 9.45 11.56 60.90
N GLN A 138 8.68 10.48 60.72
CA GLN A 138 8.05 9.76 61.82
C GLN A 138 9.09 9.08 62.72
N ASP A 139 10.14 8.49 62.15
CA ASP A 139 11.22 7.82 62.88
C ASP A 139 12.09 8.81 63.69
N ARG A 140 12.15 10.09 63.29
CA ARG A 140 12.86 11.16 64.01
C ARG A 140 12.06 11.82 65.14
N MET A 141 10.74 11.66 65.15
CA MET A 141 9.86 12.24 66.17
C MET A 141 9.47 11.24 67.27
N SER A 142 9.88 9.98 67.13
CA SER A 142 9.74 8.93 68.15
C SER A 142 11.01 8.78 68.97
#